data_AF-A0A972REM7-F1
#
_entry.id   AF-A0A972REM7-F1
#
_cell.length_a   1.000
_cell.length_b   1.000
_cell.length_c   1.000
_cell.angle_alpha   90.00
_cell.angle_beta   90.00
_cell.angle_gamma   90.00
#
_symmetry.space_group_name_H-M   'P 1'
#
loop_
_entity.id
_entity.type
_entity.pdbx_description
1 polymer ?
#
loop_
_entity_poly.entity_id
_entity_poly.type
_entity_poly.pdbx_seq_one_letter_code
_entity_poly.pdbx_strand_id
1 'polypeptide(L)'
;MKKICLFVLLILFSFSQANAKITGPCSNCHTMHNSQDASAQATFGATGQPWKGTGPYPALLKGDCLGCHGMGLPQKIVNLGG
;
A
#
# COMPACT_ATOMS: atom_id res chain seq x y z
N MET A 1 17.56 35.88 20.68
CA MET A 1 17.73 35.69 19.22
C MET A 1 18.49 34.40 18.88
N LYS A 2 19.76 34.22 19.29
CA LYS A 2 20.53 32.97 19.02
C LYS A 2 19.85 31.67 19.49
N LYS A 3 19.22 31.67 20.67
CA LYS A 3 18.52 30.49 21.21
C LYS A 3 17.27 30.12 20.41
N ILE A 4 16.56 31.11 19.86
CA ILE A 4 15.41 30.90 18.97
C ILE A 4 15.88 30.25 17.66
N CYS A 5 16.96 30.76 17.06
CA CYS A 5 17.51 30.15 15.85
C CYS A 5 17.94 28.70 16.08
N LEU A 6 18.59 28.39 17.21
CA LEU A 6 19.00 27.03 17.55
C LEU A 6 17.79 26.08 17.71
N PHE A 7 16.72 26.57 18.34
CA PHE A 7 15.50 25.80 18.55
C PHE A 7 14.76 25.52 17.24
N VAL A 8 14.68 26.52 16.35
CA VAL A 8 14.11 26.35 15.01
C VAL A 8 14.94 25.36 14.18
N LEU A 9 16.28 25.44 14.27
CA LEU A 9 17.16 24.52 13.56
C LEU A 9 16.94 23.06 14.00
N LEU A 10 16.82 22.81 15.31
CA LEU A 10 16.58 21.46 15.84
C LEU A 10 15.25 20.86 15.36
N ILE A 11 14.19 21.66 15.24
CA ILE A 11 12.90 21.20 14.71
C ILE A 11 13.02 20.84 13.23
N LEU A 12 13.74 21.65 12.44
CA LEU A 12 13.95 21.39 11.02
C LEU A 12 14.83 20.16 10.73
N PHE A 13 15.66 19.73 11.68
CA PHE A 13 16.45 18.49 11.56
C PHE A 13 15.76 17.25 12.18
N SER A 14 14.59 17.40 12.80
CA SER A 14 13.86 16.30 13.44
C SER A 14 12.92 15.55 12.50
N PHE A 15 12.90 15.87 11.21
CA PHE A 15 12.07 15.16 10.24
C PHE A 15 12.62 13.76 9.99
N SER A 16 12.04 12.78 10.69
CA SER A 16 12.17 11.37 10.36
C SER A 16 11.59 11.14 8.96
N GLN A 17 12.31 10.39 8.13
CA GLN A 17 11.86 9.98 6.80
C GLN A 17 10.64 9.05 6.96
N ALA A 18 9.44 9.56 6.68
CA ALA A 18 8.21 8.78 6.64
C ALA A 18 8.17 7.91 5.38
N ASN A 19 9.01 6.89 5.34
CA ASN A 19 9.05 5.95 4.22
C ASN A 19 7.80 5.06 4.24
N ALA A 20 7.21 4.85 3.06
CA ALA A 20 6.16 3.86 2.91
C ALA A 20 6.71 2.47 3.26
N LYS A 21 6.05 1.78 4.19
CA LYS A 21 6.45 0.42 4.58
C LYS A 21 6.33 -0.55 3.40
N ILE A 22 5.45 -0.27 2.46
CA ILE A 22 5.20 -1.03 1.23
C ILE A 22 5.88 -0.28 0.09
N THR A 23 6.77 -0.96 -0.63
CA THR A 23 7.57 -0.38 -1.73
C THR A 23 7.44 -1.25 -2.97
N GLY A 24 7.52 -0.64 -4.15
CA GLY A 24 7.31 -1.31 -5.44
C GLY A 24 6.13 -0.70 -6.22
N PRO A 25 5.75 -1.29 -7.36
CA PRO A 25 4.63 -0.81 -8.16
C PRO A 25 3.33 -0.73 -7.36
N CYS A 26 2.65 0.42 -7.42
CA CYS A 26 1.35 0.64 -6.76
C CYS A 26 0.32 -0.40 -7.22
N SER A 27 0.40 -0.82 -8.48
CA SER A 27 -0.44 -1.84 -9.09
C SER A 27 -0.32 -3.22 -8.46
N ASN A 28 0.63 -3.48 -7.56
CA ASN A 28 0.67 -4.75 -6.83
C ASN A 28 -0.36 -4.78 -5.69
N CYS A 29 -0.72 -3.62 -5.15
CA CYS A 29 -1.68 -3.49 -4.04
C CYS A 29 -2.98 -2.83 -4.48
N HIS A 30 -2.93 -1.95 -5.48
CA HIS A 30 -4.06 -1.17 -5.94
C HIS A 30 -4.64 -1.66 -7.27
N THR A 31 -5.95 -1.53 -7.41
CA THR A 31 -6.71 -1.62 -8.66
C THR A 31 -7.74 -0.50 -8.68
N MET A 32 -7.86 0.20 -9.80
CA MET A 32 -8.82 1.30 -9.90
C MET A 32 -10.26 0.77 -9.92
N HIS A 33 -10.54 -0.19 -10.80
CA HIS A 33 -11.92 -0.64 -11.07
C HIS A 33 -12.13 -2.14 -10.82
N ASN A 34 -11.17 -2.81 -10.17
CA ASN A 34 -11.12 -4.26 -10.07
C ASN A 34 -11.28 -5.00 -11.43
N SER A 35 -10.82 -4.39 -12.52
CA SER A 35 -10.93 -4.91 -13.87
C SER A 35 -9.72 -4.48 -14.68
N GLN A 36 -8.99 -5.47 -15.20
CA GLN A 36 -7.85 -5.30 -16.10
C GLN A 36 -7.77 -6.55 -16.98
N ASP A 37 -7.54 -6.38 -18.28
CA ASP A 37 -7.40 -7.47 -19.26
C ASP A 37 -8.55 -8.49 -19.25
N ALA A 38 -9.78 -7.96 -19.13
CA ALA A 38 -11.02 -8.73 -19.00
C ALA A 38 -11.08 -9.69 -17.79
N SER A 39 -10.23 -9.46 -16.78
CA SER A 39 -10.15 -10.26 -15.55
C SER A 39 -10.32 -9.41 -14.29
N ALA A 40 -10.92 -10.01 -13.26
CA ALA A 40 -10.98 -9.42 -11.93
C ALA A 40 -9.59 -9.42 -11.29
N GLN A 41 -9.16 -8.27 -10.77
CA GLN A 41 -7.84 -8.10 -10.19
C GLN A 41 -7.75 -8.57 -8.73
N ALA A 42 -8.88 -8.55 -8.03
CA ALA A 42 -9.08 -9.04 -6.68
C ALA A 42 -9.94 -10.31 -6.76
N THR A 43 -9.35 -11.45 -6.41
CA THR A 43 -10.03 -12.74 -6.33
C THR A 43 -10.35 -13.14 -4.89
N PHE A 44 -9.68 -12.52 -3.91
CA PHE A 44 -9.91 -12.70 -2.48
C PHE A 44 -10.25 -11.37 -1.77
N GLY A 45 -11.22 -11.52 -0.89
CA GLY A 45 -11.84 -10.65 0.11
C GLY A 45 -10.88 -10.02 1.10
N ALA A 46 -11.25 -8.85 1.62
CA ALA A 46 -10.69 -8.27 2.83
C ALA A 46 -10.95 -9.07 4.13
N THR A 47 -11.52 -10.26 4.00
CA THR A 47 -11.85 -11.20 5.07
C THR A 47 -11.25 -12.59 4.80
N GLY A 48 -10.37 -12.71 3.80
CA GLY A 48 -9.82 -13.98 3.34
C GLY A 48 -10.85 -14.89 2.63
N GLN A 49 -12.02 -14.37 2.26
CA GLN A 49 -13.08 -15.09 1.53
C GLN A 49 -13.05 -14.75 0.03
N PRO A 50 -13.56 -15.58 -0.89
CA PRO A 50 -13.61 -15.23 -2.32
C PRO A 50 -14.30 -13.87 -2.58
N TRP A 51 -13.79 -13.09 -3.55
CA TRP A 51 -14.39 -11.82 -3.94
C TRP A 51 -15.83 -12.03 -4.43
N LYS A 52 -16.78 -11.29 -3.84
CA LYS A 52 -18.23 -11.49 -4.07
C LYS A 52 -18.80 -10.63 -5.21
N GLY A 53 -17.97 -9.96 -6.00
CA GLY A 53 -18.44 -9.25 -7.20
C GLY A 53 -18.93 -7.81 -7.00
N THR A 54 -18.98 -7.29 -5.77
CA THR A 54 -19.48 -5.93 -5.52
C THR A 54 -18.36 -4.94 -5.24
N GLY A 55 -17.88 -4.30 -6.31
CA GLY A 55 -17.03 -3.10 -6.25
C GLY A 55 -15.58 -3.30 -5.80
N PRO A 56 -14.73 -2.26 -5.96
CA PRO A 56 -13.37 -2.25 -5.43
C PRO A 56 -13.37 -2.14 -3.89
N TYR A 57 -12.34 -2.64 -3.23
CA TYR A 57 -12.16 -2.39 -1.79
C TYR A 57 -11.93 -0.90 -1.51
N PRO A 58 -12.14 -0.44 -0.25
CA PRO A 58 -11.76 0.90 0.16
C PRO A 58 -10.35 1.25 -0.29
N ALA A 59 -10.14 2.51 -0.69
CA ALA A 59 -8.87 3.01 -1.20
C ALA A 59 -8.32 2.25 -2.43
N LEU A 60 -9.20 1.66 -3.25
CA LEU A 60 -8.83 1.07 -4.54
C LEU A 60 -7.84 -0.08 -4.38
N LEU A 61 -7.97 -0.88 -3.30
CA LEU A 61 -7.08 -1.99 -3.04
C LEU A 61 -7.55 -3.27 -3.76
N LYS A 62 -6.63 -4.20 -4.00
CA LYS A 62 -6.91 -5.56 -4.48
C LYS A 62 -7.20 -6.56 -3.35
N GLY A 63 -7.01 -6.17 -2.10
CA GLY A 63 -7.21 -6.98 -0.91
C GLY A 63 -7.18 -6.14 0.38
N ASP A 64 -7.16 -6.80 1.53
CA ASP A 64 -6.97 -6.17 2.84
C ASP A 64 -5.50 -5.95 3.21
N CYS A 65 -5.30 -5.57 4.47
CA CYS A 65 -4.02 -5.52 5.14
C CYS A 65 -3.18 -6.77 4.89
N LEU A 66 -3.73 -7.98 5.01
CA LEU A 66 -2.97 -9.22 4.83
C LEU A 66 -2.69 -9.53 3.36
N GLY A 67 -3.59 -9.13 2.45
CA GLY A 67 -3.34 -9.20 1.01
C GLY A 67 -2.10 -8.42 0.57
N CYS A 68 -1.81 -7.28 1.21
CA CYS A 68 -0.64 -6.45 0.87
C CYS A 68 0.55 -6.64 1.83
N HIS A 69 0.31 -6.95 3.10
CA HIS A 69 1.35 -7.07 4.14
C HIS A 69 1.70 -8.51 4.51
N GLY A 70 0.92 -9.50 4.08
CA GLY A 70 1.05 -10.92 4.40
C GLY A 70 1.63 -11.77 3.28
N MET A 71 2.22 -11.16 2.25
CA MET A 71 2.89 -11.88 1.17
C MET A 71 4.06 -12.69 1.78
N GLY A 72 3.86 -13.99 1.95
CA GLY A 72 4.70 -14.91 2.75
C GLY A 72 6.06 -15.26 2.18
N LEU A 73 6.69 -14.34 1.43
CA LEU A 73 8.03 -14.50 0.84
C LEU A 73 8.97 -13.42 1.39
N PRO A 74 10.31 -13.61 1.31
CA PRO A 74 11.28 -12.59 1.69
C PRO A 74 11.11 -11.27 0.92
N GLN A 75 10.45 -11.32 -0.24
CA GLN A 75 10.12 -10.16 -1.06
C GLN A 75 8.74 -9.63 -0.67
N LYS A 76 8.76 -8.44 -0.06
CA LYS A 76 7.61 -7.75 0.51
C LYS A 76 6.54 -7.35 -0.52
N ILE A 77 6.89 -7.41 -1.81
CA ILE A 77 5.97 -7.42 -2.95
C ILE A 77 6.59 -8.31 -4.02
N VAL A 78 6.03 -9.50 -4.26
CA VAL A 78 6.31 -10.22 -5.51
C VAL A 78 5.60 -9.46 -6.63
N ASN A 79 6.34 -9.08 -7.67
CA ASN A 79 5.77 -8.49 -8.86
C ASN A 79 4.90 -9.58 -9.52
N LEU A 80 3.58 -9.50 -9.34
CA LEU A 80 2.69 -10.58 -9.79
C LEU A 80 2.56 -10.66 -11.30
N GLY A 81 3.17 -9.71 -12.04
CA GLY A 81 2.95 -9.56 -13.47
C GLY A 81 1.49 -9.16 -13.67
N GLY A 82 1.23 -7.86 -13.77
CA GLY A 82 -0.05 -7.40 -14.30
C GLY A 82 -0.27 -8.00 -15.67
#